data_AF-A0A6J4L0R8-F1
#
_entry.id   AF-A0A6J4L0R8-F1
#
_cell.length_a   1.000
_cell.length_b   1.000
_cell.length_c   1.000
_cell.angle_alpha   90.00
_cell.angle_beta   90.00
_cell.angle_gamma   90.00
#
_symmetry.space_group_name_H-M   'P 1'
#
loop_
_entity.id
_entity.type
_entity.pdbx_description
1 polymer ?
#
loop_
_entity_poly.entity_id
_entity_poly.type
_entity_poly.pdbx_seq_one_letter_code
_entity_poly.pdbx_strand_id
1 'polypeptide(L)' 'MGFQVTEVQKALKGAEYPMDGEQLAELARSNGADDALVEALRGVREVDGPNTVMQELKSDLGGSTQDSS' A
#
# COMPACT_ATOMS: atom_id res chain seq x y z
N MET A 1 14.40 0.80 2.26
CA MET A 1 13.78 1.53 1.15
C MET A 1 12.29 1.31 1.33
N GLY A 2 11.49 2.36 1.46
CA GLY A 2 10.04 2.21 1.61
C GLY A 2 9.33 2.36 0.26
N PHE A 3 8.06 1.98 0.20
CA PHE A 3 7.26 2.03 -1.02
C PHE A 3 6.94 3.47 -1.44
N GLN A 4 6.95 3.73 -2.74
CA GLN A 4 6.53 5.03 -3.24
C GLN A 4 5.00 5.14 -3.22
N VAL A 5 4.47 6.32 -2.91
CA VAL A 5 3.02 6.56 -2.89
C VAL A 5 2.37 6.18 -4.23
N THR A 6 3.01 6.52 -5.33
CA THR A 6 2.54 6.23 -6.70
C THR A 6 2.55 4.73 -7.02
N GLU A 7 3.52 3.99 -6.47
CA GLU A 7 3.60 2.53 -6.60
C GLU A 7 2.43 1.86 -5.89
N VAL A 8 2.15 2.24 -4.64
CA VAL A 8 1.00 1.75 -3.88
C VAL A 8 -0.32 2.09 -4.58
N GLN A 9 -0.48 3.32 -5.06
CA GLN A 9 -1.69 3.73 -5.78
C GLN A 9 -1.90 2.94 -7.08
N LYS A 10 -0.81 2.63 -7.80
CA LYS A 10 -0.87 1.81 -9.02
C LYS A 10 -1.23 0.35 -8.69
N ALA A 11 -0.64 -0.21 -7.63
CA ALA A 11 -0.92 -1.56 -7.17
C ALA A 11 -2.37 -1.75 -6.72
N LEU A 12 -3.00 -0.71 -6.17
CA LEU A 12 -4.40 -0.78 -5.69
C LEU A 12 -5.42 -0.22 -6.68
N LYS A 13 -5.06 -0.09 -7.96
CA LYS A 13 -5.98 0.34 -9.00
C LYS A 13 -7.14 -0.65 -9.11
N GLY A 14 -8.37 -0.14 -8.97
CA GLY A 14 -9.59 -0.94 -9.04
C GLY A 14 -10.05 -1.53 -7.70
N ALA A 15 -9.46 -1.10 -6.57
CA ALA A 15 -9.94 -1.48 -5.25
C ALA A 15 -11.41 -1.08 -5.03
N GLU A 16 -12.19 -2.01 -4.47
CA GLU A 16 -13.60 -1.85 -4.14
C GLU A 16 -13.76 -1.80 -2.62
N TYR A 17 -13.51 -0.64 -2.03
CA TYR A 17 -13.53 -0.44 -0.58
C TYR A 17 -14.95 -0.62 0.02
N PRO A 18 -15.06 -1.11 1.27
CA PRO A 18 -13.96 -1.48 2.18
C PRO A 18 -13.27 -2.79 1.78
N MET A 19 -11.96 -2.89 2.05
CA MET A 19 -11.16 -4.09 1.80
C MET A 19 -10.23 -4.38 2.98
N ASP A 20 -10.00 -5.65 3.29
CA ASP A 20 -8.99 -6.07 4.25
C ASP A 20 -7.60 -6.25 3.61
N GLY A 21 -6.57 -6.46 4.45
CA GLY A 21 -5.19 -6.61 4.00
C GLY A 21 -4.95 -7.77 3.04
N GLU A 22 -5.68 -8.88 3.19
CA GLU A 22 -5.57 -10.03 2.28
C GLU A 22 -6.15 -9.70 0.91
N GLN A 23 -7.32 -9.08 0.85
CA GLN A 23 -7.94 -8.63 -0.39
C GLN A 23 -7.08 -7.58 -1.10
N LEU A 24 -6.48 -6.64 -0.37
CA LEU A 24 -5.56 -5.65 -0.92
C LEU A 24 -4.28 -6.31 -1.46
N ALA A 25 -3.71 -7.28 -0.74
CA ALA A 25 -2.52 -8.01 -1.16
C ALA A 25 -2.77 -8.81 -2.45
N GLU A 26 -3.91 -9.49 -2.56
CA GLU A 26 -4.31 -10.19 -3.78
C GLU A 26 -4.50 -9.23 -4.95
N LEU A 27 -5.17 -8.09 -4.74
CA LEU A 27 -5.35 -7.06 -5.76
C LEU A 27 -3.99 -6.51 -6.22
N ALA A 28 -3.12 -6.13 -5.28
CA ALA A 28 -1.78 -5.63 -5.56
C ALA A 28 -0.96 -6.63 -6.38
N ARG A 29 -0.98 -7.90 -5.98
CA ARG A 29 -0.30 -8.98 -6.70
C ARG A 29 -0.85 -9.14 -8.13
N SER A 30 -2.18 -9.07 -8.30
CA SER A 30 -2.80 -9.15 -9.63
C SER A 30 -2.42 -7.96 -10.53
N ASN A 31 -2.16 -6.80 -9.92
CA ASN A 31 -1.68 -5.59 -10.58
C ASN A 31 -0.15 -5.55 -10.78
N GLY A 32 0.57 -6.61 -10.41
CA GLY A 32 2.02 -6.73 -10.60
C GLY A 32 2.85 -5.98 -9.57
N ALA A 33 2.33 -5.79 -8.35
CA ALA A 33 3.12 -5.34 -7.21
C ALA A 33 4.24 -6.35 -6.87
N ASP A 34 5.30 -5.86 -6.25
CA ASP A 34 6.37 -6.71 -5.74
C ASP A 34 5.93 -7.47 -4.47
N ASP A 35 6.63 -8.56 -4.17
CA ASP A 35 6.29 -9.42 -3.04
C ASP A 35 6.38 -8.65 -1.71
N ALA A 36 7.27 -7.66 -1.61
CA ALA A 36 7.40 -6.83 -0.41
C ALA A 36 6.15 -5.99 -0.15
N LEU A 37 5.58 -5.33 -1.18
CA LEU A 37 4.33 -4.57 -1.03
C LEU A 37 3.15 -5.48 -0.74
N VAL A 38 3.08 -6.65 -1.39
CA VAL A 38 2.04 -7.65 -1.14
C VAL A 38 2.06 -8.10 0.32
N GLU A 39 3.23 -8.45 0.86
CA GLU A 39 3.36 -8.86 2.25
C GLU A 39 3.07 -7.72 3.24
N ALA A 40 3.47 -6.48 2.92
CA ALA A 40 3.12 -5.32 3.75
C ALA A 40 1.61 -5.10 3.82
N LEU A 41 0.90 -5.26 2.70
CA LEU A 41 -0.56 -5.13 2.63
C LEU A 41 -1.29 -6.21 3.43
N ARG A 42 -0.78 -7.44 3.52
CA ARG A 42 -1.38 -8.50 4.37
C ARG A 42 -1.48 -8.11 5.84
N GLY A 43 -0.56 -7.27 6.32
CA GLY A 43 -0.54 -6.78 7.70
C GLY A 43 -1.51 -5.63 7.97
N VAL A 44 -2.14 -5.08 6.93
CA VAL A 44 -3.05 -3.94 7.04
C VAL A 44 -4.43 -4.40 7.50
N ARG A 45 -5.06 -3.60 8.36
CA ARG A 45 -6.46 -3.84 8.79
C ARG A 45 -7.45 -3.51 7.68
N GLU A 46 -8.73 -3.72 7.93
CA GLU A 46 -9.76 -3.23 7.01
C GLU A 46 -9.64 -1.71 6.82
N VAL A 47 -9.66 -1.30 5.57
CA VAL A 47 -9.59 0.11 5.16
C VAL A 47 -10.80 0.48 4.33
N ASP A 48 -11.20 1.74 4.44
CA ASP A 48 -12.34 2.34 3.77
C ASP A 48 -11.95 3.17 2.52
N GLY A 49 -10.66 3.31 2.25
CA GLY A 49 -10.19 4.03 1.07
C GLY A 49 -8.67 4.19 0.99
N PRO A 50 -8.18 4.79 -0.11
CA PRO A 50 -6.75 4.94 -0.37
C PRO A 50 -6.01 5.71 0.72
N ASN A 51 -6.63 6.73 1.33
CA ASN A 51 -5.99 7.51 2.40
C ASN A 51 -5.71 6.66 3.65
N THR A 52 -6.59 5.74 3.98
CA THR A 52 -6.45 4.86 5.15
C THR A 52 -5.37 3.81 4.90
N VAL A 53 -5.27 3.30 3.67
CA VAL A 53 -4.12 2.47 3.24
C VAL A 53 -2.80 3.18 3.51
N MET A 54 -2.65 4.44 3.08
CA MET A 54 -1.39 5.17 3.26
C MET A 54 -1.06 5.44 4.72
N GLN A 55 -2.07 5.58 5.58
CA GLN A 55 -1.88 5.75 7.01
C GLN A 55 -1.38 4.46 7.66
N GLU A 56 -1.96 3.31 7.31
CA GLU A 56 -1.53 2.01 7.82
C GLU A 56 -0.13 1.63 7.31
N LEU A 57 0.20 1.97 6.06
CA LEU A 57 1.54 1.74 5.47
C LEU A 57 2.55 2.84 5.81
N LYS A 58 2.23 3.85 6.63
CA LYS A 58 3.08 5.03 6.84
C LYS A 58 4.52 4.69 7.28
N SER A 59 4.69 3.61 8.05
CA SER A 59 6.02 3.14 8.49
C SER A 59 6.83 2.47 7.38
N ASP A 60 6.14 1.93 6.37
CA ASP A 60 6.74 1.22 5.23
C ASP A 60 6.80 2.09 3.96
N LEU A 61 6.11 3.23 3.93
CA LEU A 61 6.18 4.21 2.85
C LEU A 61 7.53 4.93 2.86
N GLY A 62 8.19 4.94 1.70
CA GLY A 62 9.48 5.58 1.47
C GLY A 62 9.32 6.85 0.66
N GLY A 63 8.75 7.89 1.27
CA GLY A 63 8.62 9.23 0.70
C GLY A 63 9.48 10.25 1.45
N SER A 64 10.55 10.71 0.79
CA SER A 64 11.41 11.86 1.08
C SER A 64 11.00 12.79 2.23
N THR A 65 11.29 12.41 3.47
CA THR A 65 11.59 13.34 4.57
C THR A 65 12.99 13.09 5.10
N GLN A 66 13.95 12.85 4.20
CA GLN A 66 15.27 13.42 4.39
C GLN A 66 15.24 14.81 3.77
N ASP A 67 14.68 15.75 4.54
CA ASP A 67 15.10 17.14 4.42
C ASP A 67 16.58 17.15 4.81
N SER A 68 17.42 17.10 3.78
CA SER A 68 18.85 17.36 3.90
C SER A 68 19.01 18.87 3.72
N SER A 69 19.13 19.63 4.81
CA SER A 69 19.92 20.89 4.92
C SER A 69 19.82 21.48 6.32
#